data_AF-A0A815ICK7-F1
#
_entry.id   AF-A0A815ICK7-F1
#
_cell.length_a   1.000
_cell.length_b   1.000
_cell.length_c   1.000
_cell.angle_alpha   90.00
_cell.angle_beta   90.00
_cell.angle_gamma   90.00
#
_symmetry.space_group_name_H-M   'P 1'
#
loop_
_entity.id
_entity.type
_entity.pdbx_description
1 polymer ?
#
loop_
_entity_poly.entity_id
_entity_poly.type
_entity_poly.pdbx_seq_one_letter_code
_entity_poly.pdbx_strand_id
1 'polypeptide(L)'
;MNKKPTAMEIFLNSVGDQVVPKNTTTSRATIIEELRNYRSLITKYNSQNRPDISSFLTFWKNYEFTLPYLFKLAQKFGCTPATSVPAESAFSTASFVYRKERSRLSAKNLEATVFLKVSIITI
;
A
#
# COMPACT_ATOMS: atom_id res chain seq x y z
N MET A 1 -12.53 -33.56 19.27
CA MET A 1 -11.29 -32.78 19.48
C MET A 1 -11.25 -31.64 18.47
N ASN A 2 -11.55 -30.41 18.88
CA ASN A 2 -11.43 -29.24 18.01
C ASN A 2 -9.95 -28.89 17.86
N LYS A 3 -9.41 -29.04 16.64
CA LYS A 3 -8.04 -28.63 16.32
C LYS A 3 -7.97 -27.11 16.39
N LYS A 4 -6.99 -26.58 17.12
CA LYS A 4 -6.70 -25.14 17.13
C LYS A 4 -6.19 -24.74 15.75
N PRO A 5 -6.61 -23.57 15.22
CA PRO A 5 -6.15 -23.11 13.93
C PRO A 5 -4.64 -22.88 13.95
N THR A 6 -3.98 -23.26 12.87
CA THR A 6 -2.55 -23.10 12.68
C THR A 6 -2.22 -21.61 12.52
N ALA A 7 -1.01 -21.18 12.89
CA ALA A 7 -0.56 -19.81 12.67
C ALA A 7 -0.76 -19.33 11.22
N MET A 8 -0.61 -20.24 10.25
CA MET A 8 -0.85 -19.97 8.83
C MET A 8 -2.32 -19.70 8.52
N GLU A 9 -3.26 -20.41 9.16
CA GLU A 9 -4.71 -20.20 8.98
C GLU A 9 -5.15 -18.88 9.61
N ILE A 10 -4.58 -18.53 10.78
CA ILE A 10 -4.82 -17.23 11.43
C ILE A 10 -4.30 -16.10 10.53
N PHE A 11 -3.11 -16.25 9.96
CA PHE A 11 -2.55 -15.26 9.03
C PHE A 11 -3.42 -15.11 7.78
N LEU A 12 -3.80 -16.20 7.13
CA LEU A 12 -4.66 -16.17 5.93
C LEU A 12 -6.02 -15.50 6.21
N ASN A 13 -6.63 -15.76 7.36
CA ASN A 13 -7.87 -15.11 7.77
C ASN A 13 -7.69 -13.61 8.06
N SER A 14 -6.53 -13.22 8.59
CA SER A 14 -6.21 -11.81 8.86
C SER A 14 -5.91 -11.00 7.60
N VAL A 15 -5.46 -11.66 6.52
CA VAL A 15 -5.08 -11.02 5.26
C VAL A 15 -6.31 -10.69 4.38
N GLY A 16 -7.52 -11.01 4.85
CA GLY A 16 -8.79 -10.80 4.16
C GLY A 16 -9.00 -11.87 3.10
N ASP A 17 -10.19 -12.47 3.10
CA ASP A 17 -10.61 -13.52 2.16
C ASP A 17 -10.27 -13.13 0.71
N GLN A 18 -9.16 -13.65 0.20
CA GLN A 18 -9.00 -13.74 -1.24
C GLN A 18 -9.90 -14.90 -1.62
N VAL A 19 -11.13 -14.58 -2.05
CA VAL A 19 -11.99 -15.51 -2.77
C VAL A 19 -11.18 -16.01 -3.97
N VAL A 20 -10.45 -17.11 -3.81
CA VAL A 20 -9.75 -17.78 -4.92
C VAL A 20 -10.85 -18.52 -5.67
N PRO A 21 -11.24 -18.07 -6.88
CA PRO A 21 -12.31 -18.71 -7.59
C PRO A 21 -11.85 -20.09 -8.06
N LYS A 22 -12.68 -21.10 -7.81
CA LYS A 22 -12.42 -22.55 -7.96
C LYS A 22 -12.29 -23.02 -9.44
N ASN A 23 -12.19 -22.11 -10.40
CA ASN A 23 -12.02 -22.36 -11.85
C ASN A 23 -10.56 -22.11 -12.28
N THR A 24 -9.63 -22.88 -11.70
CA THR A 24 -8.17 -22.67 -11.72
C THR A 24 -7.48 -22.75 -13.09
N THR A 25 -8.10 -23.36 -14.10
CA THR A 25 -7.45 -23.55 -15.42
C THR A 25 -7.66 -22.33 -16.32
N THR A 26 -8.88 -21.77 -16.34
CA THR A 26 -9.22 -20.55 -17.08
C THR A 26 -8.56 -19.33 -16.44
N SER A 27 -8.55 -19.24 -15.10
CA SER A 27 -7.97 -18.11 -14.39
C SER A 27 -6.44 -17.99 -14.55
N ARG A 28 -5.72 -19.12 -14.57
CA ARG A 28 -4.26 -19.12 -14.83
C ARG A 28 -3.92 -18.63 -16.23
N ALA A 29 -4.68 -19.04 -17.24
CA ALA A 29 -4.48 -18.57 -18.61
C ALA A 29 -4.72 -17.05 -18.71
N THR A 30 -5.75 -16.54 -18.04
CA THR A 30 -6.02 -15.08 -17.98
C THR A 30 -4.90 -14.31 -17.29
N ILE A 31 -4.35 -14.81 -16.18
CA ILE A 31 -3.24 -14.14 -15.46
C ILE A 31 -1.95 -14.14 -16.30
N ILE A 32 -1.63 -15.24 -16.98
CA ILE A 32 -0.44 -15.31 -17.84
C ILE A 32 -0.54 -14.28 -18.97
N GLU A 33 -1.72 -14.13 -19.56
CA GLU A 33 -1.94 -13.16 -20.63
C GLU A 33 -1.85 -11.72 -20.12
N GLU A 34 -2.42 -11.44 -18.95
CA GLU A 34 -2.29 -10.14 -18.30
C GLU A 34 -0.82 -9.79 -18.00
N LEU A 35 -0.01 -10.76 -17.52
CA LEU A 35 1.42 -10.57 -17.29
C LEU A 35 2.20 -10.26 -18.57
N ARG A 36 1.84 -10.90 -19.69
CA ARG A 36 2.42 -10.61 -21.00
C ARG A 36 2.08 -9.20 -21.45
N ASN A 37 0.82 -8.80 -21.31
CA ASN A 37 0.34 -7.46 -21.62
C ASN A 37 1.08 -6.41 -20.78
N TYR A 38 1.19 -6.62 -19.47
CA TYR A 38 1.94 -5.75 -18.57
C TYR A 38 3.38 -5.55 -19.03
N ARG A 39 4.10 -6.64 -19.38
CA ARG A 39 5.50 -6.57 -19.81
C ARG A 39 5.67 -5.70 -21.07
N SER A 40 4.76 -5.79 -22.04
CA SER A 40 4.80 -4.95 -23.24
C SER A 40 4.49 -3.49 -22.92
N LEU A 41 3.42 -3.25 -22.14
CA LEU A 41 2.93 -1.92 -21.80
C LEU A 41 3.95 -1.13 -20.96
N ILE A 42 4.55 -1.77 -19.96
CA ILE A 42 5.49 -1.09 -19.05
C ILE A 42 6.79 -0.70 -19.74
N THR A 43 7.31 -1.53 -20.66
CA THR A 43 8.52 -1.19 -21.44
C THR A 43 8.27 0.04 -22.33
N LYS A 44 7.10 0.10 -22.97
CA LYS A 44 6.72 1.29 -23.76
C LYS A 44 6.55 2.51 -22.88
N TYR A 45 5.85 2.38 -21.75
CA TYR A 45 5.56 3.49 -20.85
C TYR A 45 6.84 4.06 -20.20
N ASN A 46 7.75 3.20 -19.72
CA ASN A 46 9.00 3.63 -19.09
C ASN A 46 9.98 4.26 -20.08
N SER A 47 9.88 3.95 -21.37
CA SER A 47 10.67 4.63 -22.41
C SER A 47 10.21 6.08 -22.63
N GLN A 48 8.96 6.40 -22.27
CA GLN A 48 8.33 7.69 -22.54
C GLN A 48 8.19 8.58 -21.29
N ASN A 49 8.30 8.00 -20.09
CA ASN A 49 8.02 8.68 -18.83
C ASN A 49 9.21 8.52 -17.87
N ARG A 50 9.41 9.53 -17.00
CA ARG A 50 10.41 9.44 -15.93
C ARG A 50 9.96 8.45 -14.86
N PRO A 51 10.87 7.73 -14.18
CA PRO A 51 10.51 6.79 -13.12
C PRO A 51 10.26 7.53 -11.80
N ASP A 52 9.07 8.11 -11.67
CA ASP A 52 8.65 8.86 -10.48
C ASP A 52 7.29 8.36 -9.95
N ILE A 53 6.90 8.82 -8.76
CA ILE A 53 5.65 8.38 -8.12
C ILE A 53 4.44 8.79 -8.95
N SER A 54 4.46 9.96 -9.61
CA SER A 54 3.32 10.44 -10.39
C SER A 54 3.10 9.60 -11.65
N SER A 55 4.16 9.22 -12.36
CA SER A 55 4.08 8.33 -13.51
C SER A 55 3.67 6.91 -13.12
N PHE A 56 4.13 6.39 -11.97
CA PHE A 56 3.66 5.11 -11.43
C PHE A 56 2.14 5.11 -11.23
N LEU A 57 1.61 6.12 -10.52
CA LEU A 57 0.17 6.23 -10.26
C LEU A 57 -0.62 6.42 -11.56
N THR A 58 -0.10 7.22 -12.49
CA THR A 58 -0.73 7.49 -13.79
C THR A 58 -0.80 6.23 -14.65
N PHE A 59 0.26 5.42 -14.68
CA PHE A 59 0.26 4.13 -15.38
C PHE A 59 -0.87 3.23 -14.87
N TRP A 60 -0.90 2.97 -13.57
CA TRP A 60 -1.89 2.06 -12.99
C TRP A 60 -3.33 2.56 -13.17
N LYS A 61 -3.55 3.87 -13.09
CA LYS A 61 -4.86 4.47 -13.35
C LYS A 61 -5.31 4.30 -14.80
N ASN A 62 -4.39 4.45 -15.75
CA ASN A 62 -4.71 4.32 -17.18
C ASN A 62 -4.95 2.87 -17.62
N TYR A 63 -4.35 1.90 -16.93
CA TYR A 63 -4.43 0.47 -17.28
C TYR A 63 -5.25 -0.37 -16.29
N GLU A 64 -6.05 0.25 -15.42
CA GLU A 64 -6.88 -0.44 -14.42
C GLU A 64 -7.79 -1.50 -15.06
N PHE A 65 -8.47 -1.17 -16.16
CA PHE A 65 -9.37 -2.09 -16.86
C PHE A 65 -8.63 -3.18 -17.65
N THR A 66 -7.43 -2.87 -18.14
CA THR A 66 -6.61 -3.79 -18.94
C THR A 66 -5.85 -4.78 -18.07
N LEU A 67 -5.50 -4.38 -16.85
CA LEU A 67 -4.69 -5.14 -15.90
C LEU A 67 -5.41 -5.25 -14.53
N PRO A 68 -6.60 -5.87 -14.47
CA PRO A 68 -7.45 -5.83 -13.29
C PRO A 68 -6.90 -6.57 -12.06
N TYR A 69 -6.11 -7.64 -12.24
CA TYR A 69 -5.53 -8.38 -11.12
C TYR A 69 -4.23 -7.74 -10.66
N LEU A 70 -3.38 -7.32 -11.61
CA LEU A 70 -2.15 -6.60 -11.30
C LEU A 70 -2.42 -5.24 -10.67
N PHE A 71 -3.46 -4.53 -11.09
CA PHE A 71 -3.87 -3.26 -10.51
C PHE A 71 -4.20 -3.40 -9.01
N LYS A 72 -4.98 -4.43 -8.63
CA LYS A 72 -5.29 -4.71 -7.22
C LYS A 72 -4.01 -4.96 -6.39
N LEU A 73 -3.04 -5.66 -6.96
CA LEU A 73 -1.75 -5.88 -6.31
C LEU A 73 -0.96 -4.57 -6.22
N ALA A 74 -0.92 -3.78 -7.29
CA ALA A 74 -0.24 -2.49 -7.32
C ALA A 74 -0.82 -1.49 -6.32
N GLN A 75 -2.15 -1.48 -6.11
CA GLN A 75 -2.77 -0.67 -5.06
C GLN A 75 -2.33 -1.12 -3.66
N LYS A 76 -2.26 -2.43 -3.42
CA LYS A 76 -1.86 -2.97 -2.11
C LYS A 76 -0.38 -2.72 -1.79
N PHE A 77 0.49 -2.95 -2.75
CA PHE A 77 1.95 -2.89 -2.54
C PHE A 77 2.55 -1.52 -2.87
N GLY A 78 1.97 -0.78 -3.81
CA GLY A 78 2.48 0.53 -4.25
C GLY A 78 2.28 1.65 -3.23
N CYS A 79 1.35 1.49 -2.29
CA CYS A 79 1.11 2.46 -1.21
C CYS A 79 1.93 2.18 0.06
N THR A 80 2.71 1.09 0.09
CA THR A 80 3.51 0.74 1.27
C THR A 80 4.84 1.50 1.23
N PRO A 81 5.16 2.34 2.23
CA PRO A 81 6.47 2.97 2.29
C PRO A 81 7.55 1.89 2.42
N ALA A 82 8.62 2.00 1.63
CA ALA A 82 9.72 1.04 1.66
C ALA A 82 10.53 1.08 2.97
N THR A 83 10.30 2.07 3.83
CA THR A 83 11.06 2.32 5.05
C THR A 83 10.15 2.71 6.22
N SER A 84 10.61 2.49 7.44
CA SER A 84 9.98 2.98 8.68
C SER A 84 10.15 4.48 8.90
N VAL A 85 10.96 5.16 8.07
CA VAL A 85 11.31 6.59 8.22
C VAL A 85 10.08 7.51 8.37
N PRO A 86 8.96 7.34 7.65
CA PRO A 86 7.78 8.18 7.85
C PRO A 86 7.17 8.00 9.26
N ALA A 87 7.17 6.77 9.77
CA ALA A 87 6.70 6.49 11.12
C ALA A 87 7.66 7.08 12.18
N GLU A 88 8.97 6.90 12.00
CA GLU A 88 10.00 7.49 12.87
C GLU A 88 9.92 9.02 12.89
N SER A 89 9.69 9.64 11.74
CA SER A 89 9.47 11.10 11.62
C SER A 89 8.23 11.54 12.38
N ALA A 90 7.13 10.80 12.28
CA ALA A 90 5.91 11.07 13.04
C ALA A 90 6.13 10.95 14.55
N PHE A 91 6.82 9.89 15.01
CA PHE A 91 7.15 9.69 16.43
C PHE A 91 8.14 10.71 16.98
N SER A 92 9.15 11.10 16.19
CA SER A 92 10.10 12.15 16.54
C SER A 92 9.38 13.50 16.66
N THR A 93 8.48 13.80 15.72
CA THR A 93 7.64 15.00 15.76
C THR A 93 6.71 15.00 16.96
N ALA A 94 6.07 13.87 17.26
CA ALA A 94 5.24 13.72 18.45
C ALA A 94 6.03 13.94 19.74
N SER A 95 7.21 13.34 19.84
CA SER A 95 8.12 13.49 20.97
C SER A 95 8.60 14.95 21.12
N PHE A 96 8.82 15.64 20.00
CA PHE A 96 9.15 17.06 19.99
C PHE A 96 8.00 17.94 20.49
N VAL A 97 6.77 17.66 20.07
CA VAL A 97 5.57 18.41 20.51
C VAL A 97 5.23 18.12 21.98
N TYR A 98 5.52 16.91 22.46
CA TYR A 98 5.25 16.43 23.81
C TYR A 98 6.28 16.89 24.88
N ARG A 99 7.20 17.82 24.58
CA ARG A 99 8.21 18.27 25.56
C ARG A 99 7.58 18.82 26.86
N LYS A 100 8.28 18.60 27.98
CA LYS A 100 7.86 18.99 29.36
C LYS A 100 7.39 20.43 29.52
N GLU A 101 7.89 21.37 28.71
CA GLU A 101 7.48 22.78 28.75
C GLU A 101 6.07 23.04 28.19
N ARG A 102 5.47 22.06 27.50
CA ARG A 102 4.08 22.09 27.01
C ARG A 102 3.19 21.01 27.66
N SER A 103 3.45 20.72 28.94
CA SER A 103 2.73 19.70 29.75
C SER A 103 1.21 19.91 29.91
N ARG A 104 0.67 21.05 29.45
CA ARG A 104 -0.78 21.35 29.48
C ARG A 104 -1.54 20.88 28.24
N LEU A 105 -0.86 20.24 27.27
CA LEU A 105 -1.50 19.75 26.06
C LEU A 105 -2.23 18.44 26.36
N SER A 106 -3.55 18.41 26.15
CA SER A 106 -4.33 17.16 26.24
C SER A 106 -3.90 16.20 25.13
N ALA A 107 -4.07 14.89 25.36
CA ALA A 107 -3.74 13.86 24.36
C ALA A 107 -4.42 14.11 23.00
N LYS A 108 -5.67 14.56 23.02
CA LYS A 108 -6.44 14.92 21.82
C LYS A 108 -5.83 16.10 21.06
N ASN A 109 -5.35 17.11 21.77
CA ASN A 109 -4.72 18.28 21.14
C ASN A 109 -3.32 17.95 20.63
N LEU A 110 -2.60 17.04 21.30
CA LEU A 110 -1.32 16.51 20.84
C LEU A 110 -1.49 15.76 19.52
N GLU A 111 -2.44 14.82 19.47
CA GLU A 111 -2.75 14.05 18.27
C GLU A 111 -3.10 14.96 17.09
N ALA A 112 -4.01 15.92 17.28
CA ALA A 112 -4.38 16.88 16.24
C ALA A 112 -3.17 17.72 15.76
N THR A 113 -2.30 18.15 16.68
CA THR A 113 -1.10 18.93 16.34
C THR A 113 -0.08 18.10 15.55
N VAL A 114 0.13 16.85 15.94
CA VAL A 114 1.03 15.92 15.24
C VAL A 114 0.48 15.58 13.86
N PHE A 115 -0.82 15.29 13.76
CA PHE A 115 -1.49 15.05 12.49
C PHE A 115 -1.29 16.22 11.52
N LEU A 116 -1.63 17.44 11.94
CA LEU A 116 -1.44 18.64 11.11
C LEU A 116 0.01 18.81 10.65
N LYS A 117 0.97 18.57 11.56
CA LYS A 117 2.40 18.78 11.26
C LYS A 117 2.98 17.72 10.33
N VAL A 118 2.57 16.46 10.47
CA VAL A 118 3.00 15.36 9.59
C VAL A 118 2.33 15.49 8.21
N SER A 119 1.03 15.85 8.16
CA SER A 119 0.30 15.99 6.91
C SER A 119 0.76 17.16 6.05
N ILE A 120 1.19 18.28 6.64
CA ILE A 120 1.69 19.45 5.89
C ILE A 120 3.09 19.21 5.31
N ILE A 121 3.92 18.37 5.95
CA ILE A 121 5.28 18.03 5.46
C ILE A 121 5.26 17.00 4.32
N THR A 122 4.13 16.29 4.13
CA THR A 122 4.03 15.17 3.18
C THR A 122 3.41 15.58 1.82
N ILE A 123 3.22 16.87 1.57
CA ILE A 123 2.77 17.44 0.28
C ILE A 123 3.92 18.19 -0.37
#